data_AF-A0A846U9L1-F1
#
_entry.id   AF-A0A846U9L1-F1
#
_cell.length_a   1.000
_cell.length_b   1.000
_cell.length_c   1.000
_cell.angle_alpha   90.00
_cell.angle_beta   90.00
_cell.angle_gamma   90.00
#
_symmetry.space_group_name_H-M   'P 1'
#
loop_
_entity.id
_entity.type
_entity.pdbx_description
1 polymer ?
#
loop_
_entity_poly.entity_id
_entity_poly.type
_entity_poly.pdbx_seq_one_letter_code
_entity_poly.pdbx_strand_id
1 'polypeptide(L)'
;MSKYLIYATYGWLALSGALHFVIDVVSHAIRAKHPPGPETTLYYGLNTAFSLGQVAFGLLGLFLSWRAMHLVTEPAVLILTLAAGLGWWGITFLFMGYWEPKLNVGVFCALALAALVMR
;
A
#
# COMPACT_ATOMS: atom_id res chain seq x y z
N MET A 1 -2.48 -22.63 4.94
CA MET A 1 -2.43 -21.31 5.62
C MET A 1 -1.90 -20.20 4.72
N SER A 2 -0.81 -20.44 3.97
CA SER A 2 -0.20 -19.47 3.03
C SER A 2 -1.20 -18.70 2.13
N LYS A 3 -2.18 -19.37 1.50
CA LYS A 3 -3.17 -18.69 0.63
C LYS A 3 -3.93 -17.53 1.29
N TYR A 4 -4.28 -17.66 2.58
CA TYR A 4 -5.02 -16.61 3.28
C TYR A 4 -4.11 -15.44 3.65
N LEU A 5 -2.82 -15.71 3.93
CA LEU A 5 -1.82 -14.66 4.13
C LEU A 5 -1.60 -13.86 2.85
N ILE A 6 -1.59 -14.52 1.69
CA ILE A 6 -1.47 -13.86 0.38
C ILE A 6 -2.68 -12.94 0.13
N TYR A 7 -3.90 -13.44 0.30
CA TYR A 7 -5.10 -12.60 0.18
C TYR A 7 -5.11 -11.46 1.19
N ALA A 8 -4.72 -11.71 2.44
CA ALA A 8 -4.62 -10.69 3.46
C ALA A 8 -3.58 -9.62 3.10
N THR A 9 -2.42 -10.02 2.56
CA THR A 9 -1.32 -9.12 2.16
C THR A 9 -1.81 -8.13 1.10
N TYR A 10 -2.32 -8.63 -0.01
CA TYR A 10 -2.75 -7.78 -1.12
C TYR A 10 -4.06 -7.06 -0.84
N GLY A 11 -4.98 -7.71 -0.12
CA GLY A 11 -6.25 -7.12 0.30
C GLY A 11 -6.06 -5.98 1.30
N TRP A 12 -5.15 -6.15 2.26
CA TRP A 12 -4.78 -5.09 3.19
C TRP A 12 -4.22 -3.88 2.46
N LEU A 13 -3.26 -4.09 1.53
CA LEU A 13 -2.66 -3.00 0.76
C LEU A 13 -3.69 -2.23 -0.07
N ALA A 14 -4.59 -2.95 -0.76
CA ALA A 14 -5.64 -2.33 -1.56
C ALA A 14 -6.61 -1.53 -0.69
N LEU A 15 -7.04 -2.10 0.44
CA LEU A 15 -7.96 -1.45 1.37
C LEU A 15 -7.33 -0.21 2.01
N SER A 16 -6.12 -0.34 2.57
CA SER A 16 -5.44 0.77 3.22
C SER A 16 -5.11 1.90 2.24
N GLY A 17 -4.68 1.55 1.02
CA GLY A 17 -4.47 2.52 -0.05
C GLY A 17 -5.77 3.26 -0.42
N ALA A 18 -6.89 2.54 -0.56
CA ALA A 18 -8.17 3.16 -0.87
C ALA A 18 -8.64 4.10 0.25
N LEU A 19 -8.52 3.67 1.51
CA LEU A 19 -8.86 4.50 2.67
C LEU A 19 -7.97 5.75 2.75
N HIS A 20 -6.66 5.60 2.55
CA HIS A 20 -5.71 6.72 2.49
C HIS A 20 -6.12 7.72 1.40
N PHE A 21 -6.44 7.25 0.20
CA PHE A 21 -6.87 8.12 -0.90
C PHE A 21 -8.15 8.88 -0.54
N VAL A 22 -9.17 8.18 -0.02
CA VAL A 22 -10.44 8.81 0.35
C VAL A 22 -10.28 9.85 1.46
N ILE A 23 -9.45 9.57 2.46
CA ILE A 23 -9.27 10.43 3.63
C ILE A 23 -8.34 11.60 3.32
N ASP A 24 -7.13 11.31 2.84
CA ASP A 24 -6.07 12.32 2.72
C ASP A 24 -6.07 13.07 1.39
N VAL A 25 -6.79 12.57 0.38
CA VAL A 25 -6.95 13.27 -0.91
C VAL A 25 -8.37 13.77 -1.07
N VAL A 26 -9.35 12.88 -1.18
CA VAL A 26 -10.73 13.27 -1.55
C VAL A 26 -11.38 14.12 -0.47
N SER A 27 -11.38 13.67 0.79
CA SER A 27 -11.99 14.42 1.90
C SER A 27 -11.28 15.75 2.15
N HIS A 28 -9.95 15.79 2.10
CA HIS A 28 -9.18 17.03 2.25
C HIS A 28 -9.46 18.02 1.11
N ALA A 29 -9.58 17.55 -0.13
CA ALA A 29 -9.88 18.38 -1.30
C ALA A 29 -11.29 18.98 -1.21
N ILE A 30 -12.30 18.17 -0.90
CA ILE A 30 -13.70 18.62 -0.74
C ILE A 30 -13.83 19.64 0.40
N ARG A 31 -13.08 19.46 1.49
CA ARG A 31 -13.10 20.36 2.66
C ARG A 31 -12.21 21.59 2.49
N ALA A 32 -11.50 21.72 1.37
CA ALA A 32 -10.50 22.76 1.14
C ALA A 32 -9.51 22.90 2.33
N LYS A 33 -9.05 21.78 2.87
CA LYS A 33 -8.25 21.74 4.12
C LYS A 33 -6.91 22.47 4.01
N HIS A 34 -6.38 22.61 2.80
CA HIS A 34 -5.09 23.22 2.52
C HIS A 34 -5.25 24.43 1.60
N PRO A 35 -4.57 25.56 1.86
CA PRO A 35 -4.61 26.73 0.99
C PRO A 35 -3.96 26.43 -0.37
N PRO A 36 -4.36 27.08 -1.47
CA PRO A 36 -3.72 26.90 -2.77
C PRO A 36 -2.24 27.30 -2.72
N GLY A 37 -1.36 26.44 -3.26
CA GLY A 37 0.08 26.69 -3.30
C GLY A 37 0.88 25.47 -3.75
N PRO A 38 2.18 25.63 -4.04
CA PRO A 38 3.07 24.53 -4.43
C PRO A 38 3.09 23.38 -3.42
N GLU A 39 3.04 23.68 -2.13
CA GLU A 39 3.05 22.71 -1.02
C GLU A 39 1.80 21.83 -1.06
N THR A 40 0.64 22.42 -1.35
CA THR A 40 -0.63 21.71 -1.48
C THR A 40 -0.67 20.82 -2.71
N THR A 41 -0.12 21.29 -3.84
CA THR A 41 0.05 20.47 -5.05
C THR A 41 0.96 19.27 -4.77
N LEU A 42 2.08 19.49 -4.08
CA LEU A 42 2.98 18.41 -3.67
C LEU A 42 2.28 17.43 -2.73
N TYR A 43 1.55 17.93 -1.73
CA TYR A 43 0.81 17.10 -0.79
C TYR A 43 -0.20 16.19 -1.51
N TYR A 44 -1.06 16.74 -2.37
CA TYR A 44 -2.05 15.94 -3.08
C TYR A 44 -1.42 15.01 -4.11
N GLY A 45 -0.41 15.46 -4.85
CA GLY A 45 0.31 14.64 -5.83
C GLY A 45 0.97 13.44 -5.16
N LEU A 46 1.68 13.67 -4.07
CA LEU A 46 2.33 12.61 -3.29
C LEU A 46 1.32 11.63 -2.70
N ASN A 47 0.30 12.12 -1.98
CA ASN A 47 -0.68 11.24 -1.34
C ASN A 47 -1.51 10.46 -2.38
N THR A 48 -1.81 11.06 -3.53
CA THR A 48 -2.49 10.39 -4.64
C THR A 48 -1.63 9.28 -5.25
N ALA A 49 -0.38 9.59 -5.62
CA ALA A 49 0.52 8.60 -6.21
C ALA A 49 0.83 7.46 -5.23
N PHE A 50 1.08 7.79 -3.97
CA PHE A 50 1.30 6.83 -2.90
C PHE A 50 0.11 5.87 -2.76
N SER A 51 -1.10 6.40 -2.57
CA SER A 51 -2.29 5.61 -2.29
C SER A 51 -2.81 4.84 -3.50
N LEU A 52 -2.89 5.46 -4.68
CA LEU A 52 -3.33 4.76 -5.89
C LEU A 52 -2.32 3.72 -6.36
N GLY A 53 -1.02 3.93 -6.11
CA GLY A 53 0.00 2.90 -6.33
C GLY A 53 -0.26 1.65 -5.48
N GLN A 54 -0.60 1.83 -4.20
CA GLN A 54 -0.97 0.71 -3.31
C GLN A 54 -2.25 0.03 -3.76
N VAL A 55 -3.27 0.79 -4.17
CA VAL A 55 -4.53 0.24 -4.68
C VAL A 55 -4.26 -0.60 -5.93
N ALA A 56 -3.56 -0.05 -6.92
CA ALA A 56 -3.26 -0.75 -8.17
C ALA A 56 -2.46 -2.04 -7.92
N PHE A 57 -1.40 -1.95 -7.09
CA PHE A 57 -0.57 -3.11 -6.77
C PHE A 57 -1.32 -4.17 -5.95
N GLY A 58 -2.11 -3.75 -4.96
CA GLY A 58 -2.94 -4.65 -4.16
C GLY A 58 -4.02 -5.34 -4.99
N LEU A 59 -4.72 -4.62 -5.86
CA LEU A 59 -5.72 -5.20 -6.76
C LEU A 59 -5.09 -6.17 -7.78
N LEU A 60 -3.93 -5.83 -8.34
CA LEU A 60 -3.18 -6.73 -9.22
C LEU A 60 -2.78 -8.01 -8.47
N GLY A 61 -2.24 -7.88 -7.26
CA GLY A 61 -1.88 -9.02 -6.42
C GLY A 61 -3.08 -9.89 -6.07
N LEU A 62 -4.23 -9.30 -5.74
CA LEU A 62 -5.48 -10.04 -5.51
C LEU A 62 -5.95 -10.79 -6.76
N PHE A 63 -5.94 -10.12 -7.92
CA PHE A 63 -6.30 -10.72 -9.20
C PHE A 63 -5.41 -11.91 -9.52
N LEU A 64 -4.09 -11.76 -9.38
CA LEU A 64 -3.13 -12.84 -9.58
C LEU A 64 -3.28 -13.96 -8.55
N SER A 65 -3.60 -13.63 -7.30
CA SER A 65 -3.87 -14.64 -6.26
C SER A 65 -5.08 -15.51 -6.63
N TRP A 66 -6.11 -14.90 -7.21
CA TRP A 66 -7.29 -15.63 -7.69
C TRP A 66 -6.97 -16.48 -8.93
N ARG A 67 -6.24 -15.92 -9.90
CA ARG A 67 -6.04 -16.57 -11.21
C ARG A 67 -4.84 -17.52 -11.27
N ALA A 68 -3.78 -17.23 -10.52
CA ALA A 68 -2.49 -17.87 -10.60
C ALA A 68 -1.73 -17.80 -9.26
N MET A 69 -2.33 -18.36 -8.20
CA MET A 69 -1.75 -18.38 -6.84
C MET A 69 -0.29 -18.83 -6.80
N HIS A 70 0.07 -19.83 -7.62
CA HIS A 70 1.44 -20.35 -7.67
C HIS A 70 2.48 -19.25 -7.97
N LEU A 71 2.19 -18.31 -8.87
CA LEU A 71 3.10 -17.22 -9.22
C LEU A 71 3.33 -16.27 -8.04
N VAL A 72 2.26 -15.86 -7.36
CA VAL A 72 2.38 -14.92 -6.22
C VAL A 72 2.99 -15.59 -4.99
N THR A 73 2.97 -16.92 -4.92
CA THR A 73 3.66 -17.71 -3.90
C THR A 73 5.08 -18.12 -4.28
N GLU A 74 5.65 -17.61 -5.38
CA GLU A 74 7.07 -17.82 -5.71
C GLU A 74 7.99 -16.99 -4.80
N PRO A 75 9.13 -17.53 -4.33
CA PRO A 75 10.09 -16.83 -3.47
C PRO A 75 10.44 -15.43 -3.96
N ALA A 76 10.85 -15.35 -5.23
CA ALA A 76 11.23 -14.11 -5.88
C ALA A 76 10.10 -13.07 -5.86
N VAL A 77 8.85 -13.50 -6.08
CA VAL A 77 7.70 -12.57 -6.13
C VAL A 77 7.38 -11.97 -4.77
N LEU A 78 7.42 -12.73 -3.66
CA LEU A 78 7.23 -12.09 -2.35
C LEU A 78 8.43 -11.25 -1.91
N ILE A 79 9.65 -11.58 -2.33
CA ILE A 79 10.81 -10.70 -2.08
C ILE A 79 10.62 -9.36 -2.80
N LEU A 80 10.15 -9.37 -4.05
CA LEU A 80 9.80 -8.15 -4.78
C LEU A 80 8.63 -7.40 -4.12
N THR A 81 7.64 -8.14 -3.62
CA THR A 81 6.51 -7.57 -2.86
C THR A 81 6.97 -6.86 -1.59
N LEU A 82 7.90 -7.48 -0.84
CA LEU A 82 8.53 -6.87 0.33
C LEU A 82 9.37 -5.65 -0.04
N ALA A 83 10.18 -5.73 -1.10
CA ALA A 83 10.98 -4.61 -1.57
C ALA A 83 10.10 -3.41 -1.94
N ALA A 84 8.97 -3.65 -2.63
CA ALA A 84 7.99 -2.61 -2.93
C ALA A 84 7.40 -2.03 -1.63
N GLY A 85 7.02 -2.87 -0.68
CA GLY A 85 6.54 -2.47 0.65
C GLY A 85 7.52 -1.57 1.40
N LEU A 86 8.79 -1.95 1.44
CA LEU A 86 9.86 -1.15 2.05
C LEU A 86 10.06 0.18 1.33
N GLY A 87 9.89 0.22 0.01
CA GLY A 87 9.87 1.45 -0.78
C GLY A 87 8.76 2.40 -0.34
N TRP A 88 7.52 1.90 -0.23
CA TRP A 88 6.42 2.68 0.34
C TRP A 88 6.70 3.10 1.78
N TRP A 89 7.30 2.23 2.60
CA TRP A 89 7.58 2.55 3.99
C TRP A 89 8.59 3.70 4.11
N GLY A 90 9.63 3.68 3.28
CA GLY A 90 10.58 4.79 3.14
C GLY A 90 9.88 6.11 2.81
N ILE A 91 8.94 6.11 1.86
CA ILE A 91 8.12 7.29 1.53
C ILE A 91 7.36 7.80 2.77
N THR A 92 6.79 6.90 3.58
CA THR A 92 6.04 7.30 4.79
C THR A 92 6.91 7.95 5.86
N PHE A 93 8.21 7.64 5.94
CA PHE A 93 9.13 8.31 6.86
C PHE A 93 9.65 9.63 6.31
N LEU A 94 9.92 9.69 5.01
CA LEU A 94 10.50 10.88 4.37
C LEU A 94 9.49 12.02 4.20
N PHE A 95 8.22 11.69 3.91
CA PHE A 95 7.27 12.71 3.44
C PHE A 95 5.96 12.78 4.22
N MET A 96 5.68 11.83 5.12
CA MET A 96 4.42 11.80 5.88
C MET A 96 4.68 11.98 7.37
N GLY A 97 4.18 13.07 7.96
CA GLY A 97 4.42 13.38 9.39
C GLY A 97 3.61 12.53 10.37
N TYR A 98 2.51 11.92 9.93
CA TYR A 98 1.57 11.17 10.76
C TYR A 98 1.86 9.65 10.72
N TRP A 99 1.24 8.89 11.61
CA TRP A 99 1.69 7.53 11.94
C TRP A 99 0.93 6.43 11.19
N GLU A 100 -0.30 6.71 10.79
CA GLU A 100 -1.23 5.79 10.14
C GLU A 100 -0.65 5.14 8.87
N PRO A 101 0.01 5.85 7.95
CA PRO A 101 0.61 5.25 6.76
C PRO A 101 1.79 4.33 7.12
N LYS A 102 2.57 4.69 8.15
CA LYS A 102 3.70 3.90 8.61
C LYS A 102 3.22 2.55 9.17
N LEU A 103 2.16 2.58 9.96
CA LEU A 103 1.53 1.37 10.50
C LEU A 103 0.91 0.52 9.38
N ASN A 104 0.15 1.12 8.47
CA ASN A 104 -0.52 0.40 7.40
C ASN A 104 0.48 -0.32 6.47
N VAL A 105 1.55 0.38 6.07
CA VAL A 105 2.62 -0.25 5.27
C VAL A 105 3.41 -1.27 6.10
N GLY A 106 3.62 -1.01 7.39
CA GLY A 106 4.26 -1.97 8.29
C GLY A 106 3.49 -3.29 8.40
N VAL A 107 2.16 -3.23 8.53
CA VAL A 107 1.29 -4.43 8.53
C VAL A 107 1.37 -5.15 7.19
N PHE A 108 1.34 -4.44 6.07
CA PHE A 108 1.55 -5.05 4.75
C PHE A 108 2.88 -5.82 4.66
N CYS A 109 3.99 -5.19 5.07
CA CYS A 109 5.31 -5.83 5.09
C CYS A 109 5.35 -7.05 6.01
N ALA A 110 4.73 -6.98 7.20
CA ALA A 110 4.65 -8.09 8.13
C ALA A 110 3.87 -9.28 7.54
N LEU A 111 2.75 -9.02 6.87
CA LEU A 111 1.95 -10.05 6.19
C LEU A 111 2.71 -10.70 5.03
N ALA A 112 3.39 -9.90 4.20
CA ALA A 112 4.23 -10.40 3.11
C ALA A 112 5.42 -11.23 3.63
N LEU A 113 6.04 -10.81 4.74
CA LEU A 113 7.12 -11.55 5.39
C LEU A 113 6.61 -12.87 5.98
N ALA A 114 5.46 -12.85 6.66
CA ALA A 114 4.82 -14.05 7.16
C ALA A 114 4.50 -15.02 6.02
N ALA A 115 3.97 -14.52 4.90
CA ALA A 115 3.75 -15.32 3.70
C ALA A 115 5.04 -15.89 3.09
N LEU A 116 6.17 -15.19 3.20
CA LEU A 116 7.48 -15.66 2.75
C LEU A 116 8.07 -16.76 3.64
N VAL A 117 7.89 -16.65 4.95
CA VAL A 117 8.45 -17.59 5.94
C VAL A 117 7.57 -18.83 6.12
N MET A 118 6.25 -18.68 6.02
CA MET A 118 5.26 -19.74 6.26
C MET A 118 4.77 -20.42 4.97
N ARG A 119 5.61 -20.42 3.92
CA ARG A 119 5.26 -21.05 2.63
C ARG A 119 5.03 -22.53 2.77
#